data_AF-A0A1I0P2U2-F1
#
_entry.id   AF-A0A1I0P2U2-F1
#
_cell.length_a   1.000
_cell.length_b   1.000
_cell.length_c   1.000
_cell.angle_alpha   90.00
_cell.angle_beta   90.00
_cell.angle_gamma   90.00
#
_symmetry.space_group_name_H-M   'P 1'
#
loop_
_entity.id
_entity.type
_entity.pdbx_description
1 polymer ?
#
loop_
_entity_poly.entity_id
_entity_poly.type
_entity_poly.pdbx_seq_one_letter_code
_entity_poly.pdbx_strand_id
1 'polypeptide(L)' 'MKGYIEERAVDIANYIIKNNATVRQTAKQFGVSKSTVHMDVMKWNGLILGVKMI' A
#
# COMPACT_ATOMS: atom_id res chain seq x y z
N MET A 1 -5.83 0.38 -19.65
CA MET A 1 -4.48 0.67 -19.12
C MET A 1 -4.48 1.27 -17.70
N LYS A 2 -5.61 1.47 -16.99
CA LYS A 2 -5.63 1.93 -15.57
C LYS A 2 -5.75 0.80 -14.52
N GLY A 3 -6.16 -0.41 -14.94
CA GLY A 3 -6.48 -1.50 -14.00
C GLY A 3 -5.30 -2.01 -13.17
N TYR A 4 -4.06 -1.95 -13.69
CA TYR A 4 -2.89 -2.50 -12.99
C TYR A 4 -2.50 -1.73 -11.71
N ILE A 5 -2.88 -0.45 -11.60
CA ILE A 5 -2.57 0.35 -10.40
C ILE A 5 -3.59 0.07 -9.30
N GLU A 6 -4.86 -0.10 -9.67
CA GLU A 6 -5.94 -0.38 -8.73
C GLU A 6 -5.86 -1.80 -8.17
N GLU A 7 -5.62 -2.81 -9.01
CA GLU A 7 -5.40 -4.19 -8.55
C GLU A 7 -4.22 -4.29 -7.58
N ARG A 8 -3.10 -3.62 -7.91
CA ARG A 8 -1.93 -3.58 -7.02
C ARG A 8 -2.25 -2.93 -5.67
N ALA A 9 -3.03 -1.84 -5.66
CA ALA A 9 -3.42 -1.17 -4.43
C ALA A 9 -4.27 -2.09 -3.53
N VAL A 10 -5.17 -2.87 -4.12
CA VAL A 10 -5.99 -3.87 -3.41
C VAL A 10 -5.13 -4.99 -2.85
N ASP A 11 -4.18 -5.52 -3.63
CA ASP A 11 -3.25 -6.56 -3.17
C ASP A 11 -2.36 -6.10 -2.01
N ILE A 12 -1.83 -4.88 -2.10
CA ILE A 12 -1.06 -4.24 -1.04
C ILE A 12 -1.91 -4.06 0.23
N ALA A 13 -3.14 -3.58 0.09
CA ALA A 13 -4.06 -3.39 1.21
C ALA A 13 -4.41 -4.73 1.88
N ASN A 14 -4.73 -5.75 1.09
CA ASN A 14 -5.00 -7.10 1.58
C ASN A 14 -3.77 -7.70 2.28
N TYR A 15 -2.57 -7.49 1.74
CA TYR A 15 -1.33 -7.94 2.37
C TYR A 15 -1.07 -7.27 3.72
N ILE A 16 -1.28 -5.95 3.79
CA ILE A 16 -1.11 -5.16 5.02
C ILE A 16 -2.08 -5.63 6.10
N ILE A 17 -3.36 -5.79 5.75
CA ILE A 17 -4.40 -6.24 6.69
C ILE A 17 -4.12 -7.67 7.16
N LYS A 18 -3.81 -8.58 6.22
CA LYS A 18 -3.59 -10.00 6.53
C LYS A 18 -2.34 -10.25 7.36
N ASN A 19 -1.26 -9.50 7.11
CA ASN A 19 0.02 -9.70 7.78
C ASN A 19 0.31 -8.65 8.87
N ASN A 20 -0.62 -7.72 9.11
CA ASN A 20 -0.42 -6.53 9.96
C ASN A 20 0.91 -5.81 9.63
N ALA A 21 1.26 -5.78 8.35
CA ALA A 21 2.57 -5.36 7.87
C ALA A 21 2.63 -3.83 7.73
N THR A 22 3.80 -3.25 8.01
CA THR A 22 4.00 -1.81 7.81
C THR A 22 4.18 -1.47 6.33
N VAL A 23 3.94 -0.20 5.98
CA VAL A 23 4.15 0.33 4.62
C VAL A 23 5.59 0.09 4.14
N ARG A 24 6.59 0.18 5.03
CA ARG A 24 8.00 -0.09 4.69
C ARG A 24 8.25 -1.56 4.35
N GLN A 25 7.66 -2.48 5.10
CA GLN A 25 7.79 -3.92 4.84
C GLN A 25 7.10 -4.30 3.52
N THR A 26 5.92 -3.73 3.29
CA THR A 26 5.14 -3.96 2.06
C THR A 26 5.87 -3.38 0.84
N ALA A 27 6.47 -2.19 0.96
CA ALA A 27 7.32 -1.62 -0.09
C ALA A 27 8.48 -2.54 -0.48
N LYS A 28 9.17 -3.13 0.51
CA LYS A 28 10.23 -4.13 0.26
C LYS A 28 9.70 -5.40 -0.39
N GLN A 29 8.55 -5.90 0.05
CA GLN A 29 7.95 -7.15 -0.46
C GLN A 29 7.48 -7.02 -1.90
N PHE A 30 6.86 -5.89 -2.24
CA PHE A 30 6.31 -5.64 -3.57
C PHE A 30 7.33 -4.98 -4.53
N GLY A 31 8.58 -4.77 -4.09
CA GLY A 31 9.64 -4.19 -4.92
C GLY A 31 9.35 -2.76 -5.38
N VAL A 32 8.54 -2.02 -4.62
CA VAL A 32 8.09 -0.66 -4.96
C VAL A 32 8.58 0.32 -3.90
N SER A 33 8.74 1.59 -4.31
CA SER A 33 9.19 2.61 -3.38
C SER A 33 8.12 2.92 -2.32
N LYS A 34 8.55 3.32 -1.12
CA LYS A 34 7.64 3.75 -0.04
C LYS A 34 6.65 4.83 -0.52
N SER A 35 7.10 5.80 -1.32
CA SER A 35 6.25 6.88 -1.85
C SER A 35 5.25 6.38 -2.90
N THR A 36 5.62 5.38 -3.71
CA THR A 36 4.69 4.73 -4.65
C THR A 36 3.58 4.00 -3.89
N VAL A 37 3.93 3.21 -2.87
CA VAL A 37 2.94 2.54 -2.01
C VAL A 37 2.05 3.58 -1.32
N HIS A 38 2.63 4.68 -0.84
CA HIS A 38 1.88 5.73 -0.19
C HIS A 38 0.89 6.41 -1.14
N MET A 39 1.32 6.78 -2.36
CA MET A 39 0.44 7.37 -3.36
C MET A 39 -0.69 6.42 -3.79
N ASP A 40 -0.39 5.13 -3.96
CA ASP A 40 -1.37 4.12 -4.37
C ASP A 40 -2.41 3.86 -3.28
N VAL A 41 -1.97 3.71 -2.03
CA VAL A 41 -2.86 3.51 -0.87
C VAL A 41 -3.65 4.78 -0.56
N MET A 42 -3.04 5.96 -0.69
CA MET A 42 -3.73 7.25 -0.49
C MET A 42 -4.81 7.51 -1.55
N LYS A 43 -4.56 7.14 -2.81
CA LYS A 43 -5.56 7.26 -3.89
C LYS A 43 -6.77 6.38 -3.64
N TRP A 44 -6.57 5.18 -3.10
CA TRP A 44 -7.64 4.22 -2.89
C TRP A 44 -8.39 4.46 -1.57
N ASN A 45 -7.68 4.96 -0.55
CA ASN A 45 -8.18 5.00 0.82
C ASN A 45 -7.83 6.34 1.47
N GLY A 46 -8.49 7.40 0.99
CA GLY A 46 -8.24 8.82 1.31
C GLY A 46 -8.35 9.23 2.79
N LEU A 47 -8.19 8.33 3.77
CA LEU A 47 -8.28 8.66 5.19
C LEU A 47 -7.50 7.75 6.16
N ILE A 48 -6.57 6.89 5.72
CA ILE A 48 -5.75 6.14 6.69
C ILE A 48 -4.51 6.95 7.10
N LEU A 49 -4.76 8.03 7.85
CA LEU A 49 -3.77 8.82 8.58
C LEU A 49 -3.19 8.09 9.83
N GLY A 50 -3.40 6.78 9.96
CA GLY A 50 -3.12 6.06 11.22
C GLY A 50 -2.23 4.82 11.13
N VAL A 51 -1.90 4.29 9.94
CA VAL A 51 -1.10 3.07 9.85
C VAL A 51 0.39 3.41 10.00
N LYS A 52 0.76 3.60 11.27
CA LYS A 52 2.09 3.38 11.85
C LYS A 52 3.23 3.64 10.86
N MET A 53 3.50 4.92 10.63
CA MET A 53 4.61 5.38 9.80
C MET A 53 5.91 5.40 10.60
N ILE A 54 6.28 4.27 11.22
CA ILE A 54 7.62 4.02 11.80
C ILE A 54 7.97 2.55 11.62
#